data_AF-A0A0W0YKG3-F1
#
_entry.id   AF-A0A0W0YKG3-F1
#
_cell.length_a   1.000
_cell.length_b   1.000
_cell.length_c   1.000
_cell.angle_alpha   90.00
_cell.angle_beta   90.00
_cell.angle_gamma   90.00
#
_symmetry.space_group_name_H-M   'P 1'
#
loop_
_entity.id
_entity.type
_entity.pdbx_description
1 polymer ?
#
loop_
_entity_poly.entity_id
_entity_poly.type
_entity_poly.pdbx_seq_one_letter_code
_entity_poly.pdbx_strand_id
1 'polypeptide(L)'
;MSLLNKIGIYGFLFFAGAFWPIWLSGCLYLLEENKKRKNVLLIVFIIGIIAASKILFRLVAHQHTAVISDHHIDYPMFALTYSVSSMKHVFYSYTLDIVLTIAYLIAVIVPFFISSIKSMWIIGMITIIGFIVATVFYALAFGSVWCFFGALSTTATYYIVANYTKMHVSA
;
A
#
# COMPACT_ATOMS: atom_id res chain seq x y z
N MET A 1 8.72 -20.53 -16.51
CA MET A 1 8.26 -20.22 -15.14
C MET A 1 7.13 -21.16 -14.77
N SER A 2 7.23 -21.89 -13.66
CA SER A 2 6.20 -22.85 -13.22
C SER A 2 4.89 -22.15 -12.85
N LEU A 3 3.76 -22.87 -12.88
CA LEU A 3 2.45 -22.34 -12.51
C LEU A 3 2.46 -21.81 -11.06
N LEU A 4 3.09 -22.55 -10.14
CA LEU A 4 3.24 -22.16 -8.74
C LEU A 4 3.94 -20.80 -8.57
N ASN A 5 5.01 -20.58 -9.34
CA ASN A 5 5.76 -19.32 -9.29
C ASN A 5 4.92 -18.13 -9.80
N LYS A 6 4.14 -18.33 -10.88
CA LYS A 6 3.20 -17.31 -11.38
C LYS A 6 2.15 -16.95 -10.33
N ILE A 7 1.52 -17.95 -9.70
CA ILE A 7 0.51 -17.71 -8.65
C ILE A 7 1.12 -16.92 -7.49
N GLY A 8 2.34 -17.28 -7.05
CA GLY A 8 3.04 -16.59 -5.98
C GLY A 8 3.33 -15.12 -6.29
N ILE A 9 3.85 -14.83 -7.50
CA ILE A 9 4.19 -13.46 -7.90
C ILE A 9 2.92 -12.61 -8.03
N TYR A 10 1.94 -13.06 -8.82
CA TYR A 10 0.74 -12.27 -9.08
C TYR A 10 -0.12 -12.11 -7.82
N GLY A 11 -0.20 -13.15 -6.98
CA GLY A 11 -0.87 -13.07 -5.69
C GLY A 11 -0.21 -12.04 -4.77
N PHE A 12 1.11 -12.09 -4.61
CA PHE A 12 1.84 -11.11 -3.79
C PHE A 12 1.64 -9.68 -4.30
N LEU A 13 1.84 -9.45 -5.61
CA LEU A 13 1.70 -8.12 -6.21
C LEU A 13 0.28 -7.57 -6.09
N PHE A 14 -0.74 -8.43 -6.22
CA PHE A 14 -2.13 -8.05 -6.02
C PHE A 14 -2.40 -7.61 -4.58
N PHE A 15 -1.98 -8.42 -3.60
CA PHE A 15 -2.24 -8.12 -2.19
C PHE A 15 -1.48 -6.87 -1.73
N ALA A 16 -0.18 -6.79 -2.02
CA ALA A 16 0.66 -5.67 -1.61
C ALA A 16 0.33 -4.36 -2.35
N GLY A 17 0.00 -4.47 -3.63
CA GLY A 17 -0.19 -3.32 -4.51
C GLY A 17 -1.64 -2.83 -4.63
N ALA A 18 -2.56 -3.71 -5.04
CA ALA A 18 -3.92 -3.31 -5.37
C ALA A 18 -4.88 -3.43 -4.18
N PHE A 19 -4.81 -4.53 -3.44
CA PHE A 19 -5.74 -4.82 -2.35
C PHE A 19 -5.51 -3.91 -1.14
N TRP A 20 -4.25 -3.78 -0.71
CA TRP A 20 -3.91 -3.08 0.52
C TRP A 20 -4.40 -1.61 0.62
N PRO A 21 -4.21 -0.73 -0.39
CA PRO A 21 -4.68 0.66 -0.29
C PRO A 21 -6.20 0.78 -0.19
N ILE A 22 -6.95 -0.10 -0.86
CA ILE A 22 -8.41 -0.14 -0.78
C ILE A 22 -8.85 -0.64 0.58
N TRP A 23 -8.27 -1.77 1.03
CA TRP A 23 -8.64 -2.42 2.28
C TRP A 23 -8.39 -1.49 3.47
N LEU A 24 -7.19 -0.92 3.57
CA LEU A 24 -6.79 -0.12 4.72
C LEU A 24 -7.59 1.18 4.85
N SER A 25 -7.69 1.96 3.76
CA SER A 25 -8.48 3.20 3.76
C SER A 25 -9.97 2.94 3.92
N GLY A 26 -10.49 1.85 3.34
CA GLY A 26 -11.88 1.42 3.49
C GLY A 26 -12.23 1.06 4.93
N CYS A 27 -11.39 0.27 5.62
CA CYS A 27 -11.60 -0.07 7.04
C CYS A 27 -11.68 1.18 7.92
N LEU A 28 -10.77 2.15 7.75
CA LEU A 28 -10.77 3.37 8.55
C LEU A 28 -11.94 4.30 8.21
N TYR A 29 -12.35 4.37 6.94
CA TYR A 29 -13.56 5.08 6.54
C TYR A 29 -14.83 4.52 7.20
N LEU A 30 -14.97 3.19 7.21
CA LEU A 30 -16.13 2.52 7.81
C LEU A 30 -16.18 2.69 9.32
N LEU A 31 -15.01 2.64 9.97
CA LEU A 31 -14.87 2.80 11.42
C LEU A 31 -15.13 4.23 11.92
N GLU A 32 -14.93 5.24 11.07
CA GLU A 32 -15.08 6.64 11.49
C GLU A 32 -16.56 7.02 11.67
N GLU A 33 -16.88 7.56 12.84
CA GLU A 33 -18.21 8.05 13.21
C GLU A 33 -18.37 9.55 12.95
N ASN A 34 -17.30 10.33 13.06
CA ASN A 34 -17.36 11.76 12.87
C ASN A 34 -17.59 12.11 11.39
N LYS A 35 -18.76 12.69 11.07
CA LYS A 35 -19.17 13.02 9.69
C LYS A 35 -18.13 13.82 8.89
N LYS A 36 -17.45 14.80 9.49
CA LYS A 36 -16.45 15.61 8.79
C LYS A 36 -15.22 14.77 8.42
N ARG A 37 -14.67 14.02 9.40
CA ARG A 37 -13.51 13.14 9.18
C ARG A 37 -13.83 12.00 8.22
N LYS A 38 -15.03 11.42 8.34
CA LYS A 38 -15.54 10.38 7.46
C LYS A 38 -15.60 10.80 6.00
N ASN A 39 -16.02 12.05 5.72
CA ASN A 39 -16.01 12.58 4.36
C ASN A 39 -14.59 12.72 3.79
N VAL A 40 -13.62 13.15 4.60
CA VAL A 40 -12.20 13.20 4.16
C VAL A 40 -11.67 11.79 3.92
N LEU A 41 -11.98 10.84 4.80
CA LEU A 41 -11.60 9.43 4.62
C LEU A 41 -12.24 8.81 3.37
N LEU A 42 -13.45 9.20 3.00
CA LEU A 42 -14.08 8.78 1.75
C LEU A 42 -13.28 9.25 0.53
N ILE A 43 -12.83 10.51 0.54
CA ILE A 43 -11.96 11.04 -0.54
C ILE A 43 -10.67 10.22 -0.61
N VAL A 44 -10.05 9.93 0.54
CA VAL A 44 -8.82 9.11 0.59
C VAL A 44 -9.07 7.68 0.10
N PHE A 45 -10.21 7.09 0.42
CA PHE A 45 -10.62 5.77 -0.06
C PHE A 45 -10.78 5.74 -1.58
N ILE A 46 -11.42 6.76 -2.16
CA ILE A 46 -11.56 6.90 -3.63
C ILE A 46 -10.17 7.04 -4.28
N ILE A 47 -9.27 7.83 -3.69
CA ILE A 47 -7.87 7.94 -4.16
C ILE A 47 -7.18 6.57 -4.14
N GLY A 48 -7.41 5.77 -3.09
CA GLY A 48 -6.92 4.38 -2.99
C GLY A 48 -7.42 3.48 -4.11
N ILE A 49 -8.71 3.57 -4.46
CA ILE A 49 -9.30 2.82 -5.58
C ILE A 49 -8.66 3.22 -6.92
N ILE A 50 -8.45 4.51 -7.14
CA ILE A 50 -7.80 5.01 -8.38
C ILE A 50 -6.37 4.48 -8.48
N ALA A 51 -5.60 4.56 -7.39
CA ALA A 51 -4.23 4.04 -7.34
C ALA A 51 -4.20 2.52 -7.58
N ALA A 52 -5.07 1.77 -6.92
CA ALA A 52 -5.20 0.33 -7.07
C ALA A 52 -5.60 -0.09 -8.49
N SER A 53 -6.51 0.64 -9.14
CA SER A 53 -6.96 0.33 -10.50
C SER A 53 -5.81 0.34 -11.50
N LYS A 54 -4.89 1.32 -11.39
CA LYS A 54 -3.70 1.38 -12.24
C LYS A 54 -2.69 0.28 -11.92
N ILE A 55 -2.54 -0.09 -10.65
CA ILE A 55 -1.69 -1.22 -10.27
C ILE A 55 -2.27 -2.52 -10.84
N LEU A 56 -3.58 -2.72 -10.74
CA LEU A 56 -4.28 -3.87 -11.30
C LEU A 56 -4.15 -3.93 -12.82
N PHE A 57 -4.29 -2.80 -13.51
CA PHE A 57 -4.06 -2.71 -14.95
C PHE A 57 -2.63 -3.13 -15.32
N ARG A 58 -1.61 -2.62 -14.63
CA ARG A 58 -0.20 -3.02 -14.83
C ARG A 58 0.02 -4.50 -14.54
N LEU A 59 -0.66 -5.04 -13.53
CA LEU A 59 -0.57 -6.45 -13.16
C LEU A 59 -1.06 -7.34 -14.31
N VAL A 60 -2.17 -6.99 -14.97
CA VAL A 60 -2.75 -7.76 -16.08
C VAL A 60 -2.04 -7.51 -17.41
N ALA A 61 -1.61 -6.27 -17.68
CA ALA A 61 -1.06 -5.86 -18.98
C ALA A 61 0.40 -6.31 -19.21
N HIS A 62 1.14 -6.65 -18.17
CA HIS A 62 2.56 -6.96 -18.26
C HIS A 62 2.92 -8.30 -17.59
N GLN A 63 4.01 -8.88 -18.05
CA GLN A 63 4.60 -10.04 -17.38
C GLN A 63 5.46 -9.60 -16.22
N HIS A 64 5.27 -10.25 -15.07
CA HIS A 64 5.99 -9.94 -13.84
C HIS A 64 6.91 -11.08 -13.45
N THR A 65 8.05 -10.73 -12.90
CA THR A 65 9.07 -11.66 -12.42
C THR A 65 9.39 -11.35 -10.96
N ALA A 66 9.92 -12.35 -10.26
CA ALA A 66 10.57 -12.19 -8.97
C ALA A 66 12.01 -12.68 -9.12
N VAL A 67 12.95 -11.89 -8.65
CA VAL A 67 14.40 -12.16 -8.74
C VAL A 67 14.95 -12.16 -7.33
N ILE A 68 15.84 -13.09 -7.00
CA ILE A 68 16.52 -13.07 -5.71
C ILE A 68 17.75 -12.17 -5.87
N SER A 69 17.84 -11.13 -5.06
CA SER A 69 18.93 -10.15 -5.07
C SER A 69 19.30 -9.80 -3.64
N ASP A 70 20.58 -9.84 -3.29
CA ASP A 70 21.10 -9.46 -1.96
C ASP A 70 20.30 -10.01 -0.76
N HIS A 71 19.95 -11.30 -0.80
CA HIS A 71 19.13 -12.00 0.21
C HIS A 71 17.66 -11.54 0.33
N HIS A 72 17.18 -10.73 -0.61
CA HIS A 72 15.79 -10.29 -0.73
C HIS A 72 15.14 -10.84 -2.00
N ILE A 73 13.81 -10.83 -2.02
CA ILE A 73 13.04 -11.13 -3.22
C ILE A 73 12.65 -9.80 -3.85
N ASP A 74 13.28 -9.49 -4.98
CA ASP A 74 13.01 -8.29 -5.73
C ASP A 74 11.84 -8.50 -6.68
N TYR A 75 10.92 -7.55 -6.64
CA TYR A 75 9.80 -7.45 -7.56
C TYR A 75 10.02 -6.19 -8.39
N PRO A 76 10.56 -6.28 -9.62
CA PRO A 76 10.91 -5.11 -10.41
C PRO A 76 9.77 -4.11 -10.61
N MET A 77 8.51 -4.58 -10.59
CA MET A 77 7.31 -3.73 -10.62
C MET A 77 7.25 -2.71 -9.48
N PHE A 78 7.80 -3.03 -8.32
CA PHE A 78 7.84 -2.17 -7.12
C PHE A 78 9.19 -1.48 -6.92
N ALA A 79 10.23 -1.84 -7.67
CA ALA A 79 11.53 -1.21 -7.55
C ALA A 79 11.43 0.27 -7.96
N LEU A 80 11.88 1.16 -7.08
CA LEU A 80 11.93 2.60 -7.36
C LEU A 80 12.95 2.94 -8.45
N THR A 81 13.92 2.03 -8.67
CA THR A 81 14.95 2.11 -9.70
C THR A 81 14.53 1.40 -10.99
N TYR A 82 13.25 1.12 -11.20
CA TYR A 82 12.79 0.50 -12.44
C TYR A 82 13.05 1.44 -13.64
N SER A 83 14.20 1.26 -14.28
CA SER A 83 14.50 1.85 -15.58
C SER A 83 13.61 1.14 -16.59
N VAL A 84 12.57 1.84 -17.05
CA VAL A 84 11.70 1.37 -18.12
C VAL A 84 12.51 1.38 -19.43
N SER A 85 13.37 0.37 -19.63
CA SER A 85 14.18 0.24 -20.83
C SER A 85 13.36 -0.17 -22.06
N SER A 86 12.07 -0.49 -21.89
CA SER A 86 11.12 -0.82 -22.96
C SER A 86 10.34 0.42 -23.40
N MET A 87 10.99 1.15 -24.29
CA MET A 87 10.63 2.37 -25.03
C MET A 87 9.20 2.36 -25.66
N LYS A 88 8.46 3.49 -25.54
CA LYS A 88 7.58 4.16 -26.56
C LYS A 88 6.35 4.98 -26.09
N HIS A 89 6.20 5.44 -24.84
CA HIS A 89 5.23 6.52 -24.50
C HIS A 89 5.79 7.49 -23.42
N VAL A 90 7.05 7.88 -23.60
CA VAL A 90 7.95 8.39 -22.55
C VAL A 90 7.57 9.77 -21.98
N PHE A 91 6.77 10.59 -22.66
CA PHE A 91 6.43 11.92 -22.13
C PHE A 91 5.13 11.98 -21.29
N TYR A 92 4.25 10.98 -21.38
CA TYR A 92 2.97 10.99 -20.66
C TYR A 92 2.96 10.08 -19.40
N SER A 93 3.97 9.22 -19.22
CA SER A 93 3.96 8.18 -18.17
C SER A 93 4.58 8.63 -16.84
N TYR A 94 5.71 9.36 -16.85
CA TYR A 94 6.47 9.58 -15.61
C TYR A 94 5.72 10.41 -14.56
N THR A 95 5.06 11.49 -14.98
CA THR A 95 4.26 12.33 -14.07
C THR A 95 3.06 11.56 -13.52
N LEU A 96 2.37 10.77 -14.35
CA LEU A 96 1.25 9.93 -13.90
C LEU A 96 1.72 8.80 -12.96
N ASP A 97 2.91 8.24 -13.20
CA ASP A 97 3.52 7.23 -12.34
C ASP A 97 3.81 7.78 -10.95
N ILE A 98 4.39 8.98 -10.85
CA ILE A 98 4.62 9.68 -9.59
C ILE A 98 3.31 10.02 -8.89
N VAL A 99 2.36 10.63 -9.61
CA VAL A 99 1.06 11.03 -9.05
C VAL A 99 0.34 9.83 -8.45
N LEU A 100 0.34 8.69 -9.15
CA LEU A 100 -0.34 7.48 -8.66
C LEU A 100 0.42 6.78 -7.54
N THR A 101 1.75 6.94 -7.47
CA THR A 101 2.55 6.50 -6.31
C THR A 101 2.23 7.34 -5.09
N ILE A 102 2.15 8.66 -5.25
CA ILE A 102 1.71 9.57 -4.17
C ILE A 102 0.28 9.25 -3.75
N ALA A 103 -0.62 8.99 -4.71
CA ALA A 103 -2.00 8.58 -4.41
C ALA A 103 -2.05 7.30 -3.58
N TYR A 104 -1.24 6.29 -3.92
CA TYR A 104 -1.09 5.06 -3.12
C TYR A 104 -0.61 5.36 -1.70
N LEU A 105 0.44 6.18 -1.54
CA LEU A 105 0.98 6.55 -0.23
C LEU A 105 -0.04 7.34 0.59
N ILE A 106 -0.79 8.24 -0.03
CA ILE A 106 -1.89 8.96 0.61
C ILE A 106 -2.92 7.95 1.12
N ALA A 107 -3.34 6.99 0.29
CA ALA A 107 -4.35 6.01 0.66
C ALA A 107 -3.92 5.09 1.82
N VAL A 108 -2.63 4.78 1.97
CA VAL A 108 -2.15 3.88 3.04
C VAL A 108 -1.65 4.60 4.29
N ILE A 109 -1.26 5.88 4.22
CA ILE A 109 -0.67 6.62 5.35
C ILE A 109 -1.66 7.61 5.95
N VAL A 110 -2.29 8.43 5.12
CA VAL A 110 -3.10 9.59 5.57
C VAL A 110 -4.32 9.17 6.41
N PRO A 111 -5.03 8.06 6.16
CA PRO A 111 -6.17 7.65 6.97
C PRO A 111 -5.88 7.54 8.47
N PHE A 112 -4.66 7.10 8.84
CA PHE A 112 -4.24 6.96 10.24
C PHE A 112 -4.23 8.30 11.00
N PHE A 113 -3.93 9.40 10.30
CA PHE A 113 -3.85 10.74 10.88
C PHE A 113 -5.22 11.43 10.95
N ILE A 114 -6.16 11.01 10.09
CA ILE A 114 -7.53 11.55 10.08
C ILE A 114 -8.41 10.87 11.12
N SER A 115 -8.18 9.58 11.39
CA SER A 115 -8.99 8.78 12.32
C SER A 115 -9.18 9.46 13.68
N SER A 116 -10.39 9.37 14.25
CA SER A 116 -10.71 9.82 15.61
C SER A 116 -10.02 9.01 16.71
N ILE A 117 -9.57 7.80 16.41
CA ILE A 117 -8.88 6.92 17.36
C ILE A 117 -7.43 7.39 17.51
N LYS A 118 -7.10 8.03 18.64
CA LYS A 118 -5.78 8.62 18.90
C LYS A 118 -4.61 7.65 18.69
N SER A 119 -4.79 6.37 19.03
CA SER A 119 -3.75 5.36 18.88
C SER A 119 -3.40 5.03 17.41
N MET A 120 -4.27 5.35 16.44
CA MET A 120 -3.99 5.14 15.01
C MET A 120 -2.81 6.01 14.52
N TRP A 121 -2.58 7.16 15.16
CA TRP A 121 -1.47 8.06 14.80
C TRP A 121 -0.10 7.37 14.93
N ILE A 122 0.08 6.53 15.95
CA ILE A 122 1.33 5.78 16.17
C ILE A 122 1.56 4.79 15.01
N ILE A 123 0.50 4.15 14.52
CA ILE A 123 0.60 3.23 13.36
C ILE A 123 0.97 4.01 12.09
N GLY A 124 0.38 5.20 11.90
CA GLY A 124 0.76 6.10 10.82
C GLY A 124 2.25 6.43 10.85
N MET A 125 2.80 6.76 12.02
CA MET A 125 4.23 7.03 12.21
C MET A 125 5.11 5.81 11.91
N ILE A 126 4.74 4.63 12.40
CA ILE A 126 5.46 3.37 12.10
C ILE A 126 5.47 3.10 10.59
N THR A 127 4.34 3.34 9.91
CA THR A 127 4.21 3.14 8.46
C THR A 127 5.09 4.12 7.69
N ILE A 128 5.16 5.40 8.10
CA ILE A 128 6.07 6.40 7.50
C ILE A 128 7.54 5.98 7.70
N ILE A 129 7.92 5.58 8.91
CA ILE A 129 9.29 5.12 9.19
C ILE A 129 9.61 3.89 8.33
N GLY A 130 8.68 2.94 8.23
CA GLY A 130 8.84 1.77 7.37
C GLY A 130 9.02 2.12 5.90
N PHE A 131 8.28 3.12 5.40
CA PHE A 131 8.47 3.66 4.06
C PHE A 131 9.86 4.27 3.88
N ILE A 132 10.31 5.13 4.80
CA ILE A 132 11.62 5.76 4.75
C ILE A 132 12.73 4.70 4.78
N VAL A 133 12.62 3.69 5.64
CA VAL A 133 13.61 2.60 5.73
C VAL A 133 13.65 1.80 4.43
N ALA A 134 12.49 1.41 3.90
CA ALA A 134 12.40 0.67 2.65
C ALA A 134 12.97 1.47 1.46
N THR A 135 12.72 2.77 1.41
CA THR A 135 13.19 3.63 0.31
C THR A 135 14.68 3.95 0.38
N VAL A 136 15.21 4.27 1.57
CA VAL A 136 16.59 4.75 1.73
C VAL A 136 17.60 3.60 1.77
N PHE A 137 17.28 2.50 2.47
CA PHE A 137 18.22 1.40 2.68
C PHE A 137 17.98 0.20 1.75
N TYR A 138 16.76 0.05 1.21
CA TYR A 138 16.33 -1.16 0.50
C TYR A 138 15.63 -0.85 -0.83
N ALA A 139 16.09 0.14 -1.59
CA ALA A 139 15.41 0.60 -2.81
C ALA A 139 15.16 -0.50 -3.86
N LEU A 140 16.08 -1.47 -3.99
CA LEU A 140 15.95 -2.64 -4.87
C LEU A 140 14.92 -3.65 -4.32
N ALA A 141 15.01 -3.94 -3.02
CA ALA A 141 14.14 -4.84 -2.28
C ALA A 141 12.89 -4.15 -1.71
N PHE A 142 12.50 -2.99 -2.25
CA PHE A 142 11.48 -2.12 -1.67
C PHE A 142 10.17 -2.86 -1.44
N GLY A 143 9.72 -3.64 -2.43
CA GLY A 143 8.45 -4.37 -2.36
C GLY A 143 8.35 -5.31 -1.16
N SER A 144 9.41 -6.06 -0.84
CA SER A 144 9.42 -6.99 0.29
C SER A 144 9.50 -6.28 1.63
N VAL A 145 10.39 -5.29 1.78
CA VAL A 145 10.56 -4.55 3.04
C VAL A 145 9.32 -3.71 3.34
N TRP A 146 8.76 -3.05 2.32
CA TRP A 146 7.52 -2.31 2.43
C TRP A 146 6.34 -3.20 2.85
N CYS A 147 6.24 -4.40 2.28
CA CYS A 147 5.21 -5.37 2.66
C CYS A 147 5.37 -5.86 4.11
N PHE A 148 6.60 -6.05 4.59
CA PHE A 148 6.84 -6.41 6.00
C PHE A 148 6.29 -5.33 6.96
N PHE A 149 6.62 -4.06 6.72
CA PHE A 149 6.07 -2.95 7.50
C PHE A 149 4.56 -2.81 7.33
N GLY A 150 4.03 -3.09 6.14
CA GLY A 150 2.60 -3.07 5.86
C GLY A 150 1.81 -4.16 6.57
N ALA A 151 2.38 -5.35 6.70
CA ALA A 151 1.81 -6.43 7.50
C ALA A 151 1.79 -6.03 8.98
N LEU A 152 2.91 -5.49 9.49
CA LEU A 152 3.02 -5.02 10.87
C LEU A 152 1.98 -3.93 11.18
N SER A 153 1.83 -2.93 10.30
CA SER A 153 0.86 -1.85 10.48
C SER A 153 -0.58 -2.35 10.40
N THR A 154 -0.89 -3.28 9.50
CA THR A 154 -2.23 -3.88 9.37
C THR A 154 -2.58 -4.72 10.61
N THR A 155 -1.65 -5.53 11.11
CA THR A 155 -1.83 -6.30 12.35
C THR A 155 -2.03 -5.39 13.55
N ALA A 156 -1.21 -4.35 13.70
CA ALA A 156 -1.38 -3.37 14.77
C ALA A 156 -2.75 -2.67 14.69
N THR A 157 -3.18 -2.32 13.47
CA THR A 157 -4.47 -1.67 13.24
C THR A 157 -5.60 -2.58 13.69
N TYR A 158 -5.56 -3.86 13.30
CA TYR A 158 -6.53 -4.86 13.72
C TYR A 158 -6.62 -4.96 15.25
N TYR A 159 -5.50 -5.01 15.97
CA TYR A 159 -5.51 -5.05 17.43
C TYR A 159 -6.14 -3.81 18.05
N ILE A 160 -5.84 -2.61 17.54
CA ILE A 160 -6.45 -1.37 18.01
C ILE A 160 -7.96 -1.40 17.79
N VAL A 161 -8.41 -1.76 16.59
CA VAL A 161 -9.84 -1.83 16.26
C VAL A 161 -10.55 -2.86 17.14
N ALA A 162 -10.01 -4.06 17.26
CA ALA A 162 -10.61 -5.13 18.08
C ALA A 162 -10.75 -4.72 19.55
N ASN A 163 -9.76 -4.03 20.12
CA ASN A 163 -9.83 -3.52 21.48
C ASN A 163 -10.78 -2.33 21.61
N TYR A 164 -10.80 -1.43 20.63
CA TYR A 164 -11.71 -0.28 20.59
C TYR A 164 -13.17 -0.73 20.57
N THR A 165 -13.53 -1.67 19.69
CA THR A 165 -14.89 -2.21 19.57
C THR A 165 -15.33 -2.92 20.86
N LYS A 166 -14.46 -3.71 21.50
CA LYS A 166 -14.78 -4.35 22.78
C LYS A 166 -15.16 -3.34 23.86
N MET A 167 -14.43 -2.23 23.98
CA MET A 167 -14.73 -1.20 24.98
C MET A 167 -16.07 -0.49 24.74
N HIS A 168 -16.47 -0.29 23.49
CA HIS A 168 -17.70 0.44 23.13
C HIS A 168 -18.95 -0.46 23.10
N VAL A 169 -18.79 -1.77 22.91
CA VAL A 169 -19.90 -2.73 22.97
C VAL A 169 -20.19 -3.18 24.41
N SER A 170 -19.21 -3.08 25.31
CA SER A 170 -19.37 -3.41 26.74
C SER A 170 -19.79 -2.22 27.62
N ALA A 171 -20.04 -1.04 27.03
CA ALA A 171 -20.48 0.18 27.71
C ALA A 171 -21.96 0.47 27.39
#